data_AF-A0A318CQF6-F1
#
_entry.id   AF-A0A318CQF6-F1
#
_cell.length_a   1.000
_cell.length_b   1.000
_cell.length_c   1.000
_cell.angle_alpha   90.00
_cell.angle_beta   90.00
_cell.angle_gamma   90.00
#
_symmetry.space_group_name_H-M   'P 1'
#
loop_
_entity.id
_entity.type
_entity.pdbx_description
1 polymer ?
#
loop_
_entity_poly.entity_id
_entity_poly.type
_entity_poly.pdbx_seq_one_letter_code
_entity_poly.pdbx_strand_id
1 'polypeptide(L)' 'MYLLSAGSGLILLGMSGKNRLLVVVHTDRHEKIRIISARKAIQKERRQYENYEK' A
#
# COMPACT_ATOMS: atom_id res chain seq x y z
N MET A 1 6.03 -5.26 -2.64
CA MET A 1 5.17 -4.09 -2.97
C MET A 1 4.00 -4.61 -3.78
N TYR A 2 2.84 -4.80 -3.16
CA TYR A 2 1.67 -5.40 -3.84
C TYR A 2 0.63 -4.34 -4.17
N LEU A 3 0.04 -4.48 -5.35
CA LEU A 3 -1.07 -3.67 -5.84
C LEU A 3 -2.38 -4.41 -5.57
N LEU A 4 -3.18 -3.90 -4.63
CA LEU A 4 -4.58 -4.30 -4.50
C LEU A 4 -5.41 -3.24 -5.25
N SER A 5 -6.00 -3.62 -6.38
CA SER A 5 -6.88 -2.72 -7.15
C SER A 5 -8.31 -2.84 -6.63
N ALA A 6 -8.80 -1.79 -6.00
CA ALA A 6 -10.20 -1.64 -5.61
C ALA A 6 -10.63 -0.19 -5.92
N GLY A 7 -11.18 0.03 -7.12
CA GLY A 7 -11.52 1.36 -7.63
C GLY A 7 -10.32 2.13 -8.18
N SER A 8 -10.58 3.26 -8.84
CA SER A 8 -9.63 4.08 -9.62
C SER A 8 -8.40 4.65 -8.89
N GLY A 9 -8.12 4.23 -7.65
CA GLY A 9 -6.91 4.53 -6.89
C GLY A 9 -6.07 3.27 -6.66
N LEU A 10 -4.76 3.36 -6.92
CA LEU A 10 -3.83 2.26 -6.72
C LEU A 10 -3.49 2.15 -5.22
N ILE A 11 -3.72 0.99 -4.61
CA ILE A 11 -3.38 0.73 -3.21
C ILE A 11 -2.10 -0.11 -3.16
N LEU A 12 -1.08 0.41 -2.50
CA LEU A 12 0.21 -0.23 -2.26
C LEU A 12 0.31 -0.71 -0.81
N LEU A 13 0.74 -1.95 -0.63
CA LEU A 13 1.23 -2.45 0.66
C LEU A 13 2.76 -2.59 0.61
N GLY A 14 3.45 -1.98 1.57
CA GLY A 14 4.91 -1.99 1.61
C GLY A 14 5.50 -1.59 2.96
N MET A 15 6.75 -1.99 3.18
CA MET A 15 7.49 -1.70 4.41
C MET A 15 8.12 -0.31 4.37
N SER A 16 7.89 0.47 5.41
CA SER A 16 8.61 1.71 5.67
C SER A 16 10.03 1.42 6.16
N GLY A 17 10.98 2.33 5.95
CA GLY A 17 12.35 2.25 6.50
C GLY A 17 12.43 2.17 8.03
N LYS A 18 11.32 2.39 8.75
CA LYS A 18 11.18 2.12 10.19
C LYS A 18 10.59 0.74 10.51
N ASN A 19 10.66 -0.20 9.57
CA ASN A 19 10.13 -1.55 9.65
C ASN A 19 8.62 -1.63 9.98
N ARG A 20 7.83 -0.69 9.44
CA ARG A 20 6.38 -0.62 9.62
C ARG A 20 5.69 -0.93 8.30
N LEU A 21 4.77 -1.89 8.28
CA LEU A 21 3.94 -2.13 7.11
C LEU A 21 2.93 -1.00 6.95
N LEU A 22 2.92 -0.37 5.78
CA LEU A 22 2.04 0.73 5.43
C LEU A 22 1.12 0.32 4.28
N VAL A 23 -0.11 0.82 4.35
CA VAL A 23 -1.04 0.89 3.23
C VAL A 23 -0.95 2.30 2.69
N VAL A 24 -0.64 2.43 1.40
CA VAL A 24 -0.50 3.71 0.69
C VAL A 24 -1.49 3.74 -0.46
N VAL A 25 -2.41 4.69 -0.43
CA VAL A 25 -3.29 4.97 -1.57
C VAL A 25 -2.68 6.10 -2.36
N HIS A 26 -2.47 5.87 -3.65
CA HIS A 26 -1.92 6.88 -4.55
C HIS A 26 -2.70 6.94 -5.86
N THR A 27 -2.48 8.05 -6.55
CA THR A 27 -2.91 8.22 -7.93
C THR A 27 -1.74 8.78 -8.72
N ASP A 28 -1.63 8.35 -9.97
CA ASP A 28 -0.64 8.85 -10.90
C ASP A 28 -1.24 10.01 -11.69
N ARG A 29 -0.58 11.17 -11.65
CA ARG A 29 -1.02 12.36 -12.39
C ARG A 29 0.19 13.05 -13.00
N HIS A 30 0.20 13.20 -14.33
CA HIS A 30 1.29 13.86 -15.07
C HIS A 30 2.68 13.35 -14.65
N GLU A 31 2.86 12.03 -14.65
CA GLU A 31 4.14 11.37 -14.29
C GLU A 31 4.57 11.57 -12.83
N LYS A 32 3.69 12.09 -11.97
CA LYS A 32 3.92 12.25 -10.54
C LYS A 32 2.99 11.35 -9.76
N ILE A 33 3.56 10.65 -8.78
CA ILE A 33 2.81 9.90 -7.78
C ILE A 33 2.31 10.88 -6.72
N ARG A 34 0.99 11.04 -6.60
CA ARG A 34 0.38 11.76 -5.47
C ARG A 34 -0.12 10.75 -4.44
N ILE A 35 0.49 10.76 -3.27
CA ILE A 35 -0.02 10.03 -2.12
C ILE A 35 -1.29 10.74 -1.63
N ILE A 36 -2.40 10.01 -1.61
CA ILE A 36 -3.69 10.46 -1.09
C ILE A 36 -3.80 10.11 0.40
N SER A 37 -3.33 8.91 0.78
CA SER A 37 -3.35 8.43 2.15
C SER A 37 -2.18 7.48 2.42
N ALA A 38 -1.60 7.56 3.61
CA ALA A 38 -0.61 6.61 4.10
C ALA A 38 -0.90 6.29 5.56
N ARG A 39 -1.21 5.02 5.85
CA ARG A 39 -1.54 4.58 7.21
C ARG A 39 -0.84 3.27 7.54
N LYS A 40 -0.69 2.98 8.84
CA LYS A 40 -0.24 1.64 9.28
C LYS A 40 -1.25 0.59 8.82
N ALA A 41 -0.74 -0.51 8.29
CA ALA A 41 -1.56 -1.68 7.98
C ALA A 41 -2.20 -2.23 9.25
N ILE A 42 -3.49 -2.58 9.17
CA ILE A 42 -4.16 -3.33 10.24
C ILE A 42 -3.79 -4.81 10.17
N GLN A 43 -4.08 -5.57 11.23
CA GLN A 43 -3.68 -6.97 11.34
C GLN A 43 -4.17 -7.83 10.16
N LYS A 44 -5.38 -7.58 9.64
CA LYS A 44 -5.94 -8.29 8.48
C LYS A 44 -5.12 -8.03 7.21
N GLU A 45 -4.84 -6.76 6.89
CA GLU A 45 -4.04 -6.36 5.73
C GLU A 45 -2.60 -6.87 5.83
N ARG A 46 -2.05 -6.87 7.04
CA ARG A 46 -0.73 -7.43 7.32
C ARG A 46 -0.64 -8.91 7.03
N ARG A 47 -1.62 -9.70 7.48
CA ARG A 47 -1.69 -11.13 7.17
C ARG A 47 -1.84 -11.37 5.66
N GLN A 48 -2.63 -10.55 4.96
CA GLN A 48 -2.72 -10.65 3.51
C GLN A 48 -1.36 -10.40 2.86
N TYR A 49 -0.65 -9.34 3.25
CA TYR A 49 0.71 -9.07 2.76
C TYR A 49 1.66 -10.24 3.01
N GLU A 50 1.71 -10.75 4.23
CA GLU A 50 2.58 -11.88 4.62
C GLU A 50 2.24 -13.17 3.87
N ASN A 51 0.97 -13.41 3.55
CA ASN A 51 0.55 -14.56 2.76
C ASN A 51 0.91 -14.44 1.27
N TYR A 52 1.01 -13.22 0.73
CA TYR A 52 1.44 -12.98 -0.65
C TYR A 52 2.97 -13.05 -0.83
N GLU A 53 3.73 -12.80 0.23
CA GLU A 53 5.21 -12.95 0.26
C GLU A 53 5.65 -14.41 0.46
N LYS A 54 4.71 -15.32 0.76
CA LYS A 54 4.95 -16.76 0.91
C LYS A 54 4.71 -17.50 -0.39
#